data_AF-A0A1H9BZQ5-F1
#
_entry.id   AF-A0A1H9BZQ5-F1
#
_cell.length_a   1.000
_cell.length_b   1.000
_cell.length_c   1.000
_cell.angle_alpha   90.00
_cell.angle_beta   90.00
_cell.angle_gamma   90.00
#
_symmetry.space_group_name_H-M   'P 1'
#
loop_
_entity.id
_entity.type
_entity.pdbx_description
1 polymer ?
#
loop_
_entity_poly.entity_id
_entity_poly.type
_entity_poly.pdbx_seq_one_letter_code
_entity_poly.pdbx_strand_id
1 'polypeptide(L)' 'MSIYQYAKLVIFGLMFLMGLFMCIVPKLSTKKEFRDDPEQVKKVRRSGIIIMICSILIIVLTLFR' A
#
# COMPACT_ATOMS: atom_id res chain seq x y z
N MET A 1 23.18 -6.54 8.52
CA MET A 1 22.10 -5.58 8.16
C MET A 1 21.92 -4.64 9.35
N SER A 2 22.08 -3.32 9.18
CA SER A 2 21.92 -2.36 10.30
C SER A 2 20.46 -2.31 10.78
N ILE A 3 20.21 -1.99 12.05
CA ILE A 3 18.86 -1.83 12.63
C ILE A 3 17.98 -0.91 11.77
N TYR A 4 18.56 0.13 11.18
CA TYR A 4 17.87 1.04 10.26
C TYR A 4 17.37 0.38 8.98
N GLN A 5 18.11 -0.60 8.43
CA GLN A 5 17.71 -1.35 7.24
C GLN A 5 16.54 -2.28 7.56
N TYR A 6 16.55 -2.90 8.75
CA TYR A 6 15.45 -3.75 9.21
C TYR A 6 14.17 -2.94 9.44
N ALA A 7 14.28 -1.78 10.10
CA ALA A 7 13.15 -0.87 10.30
C ALA A 7 12.52 -0.41 8.97
N LYS A 8 13.34 -0.09 7.96
CA LYS A 8 12.86 0.26 6.61
C LYS A 8 12.09 -0.90 5.99
N LEU A 9 12.65 -2.11 5.99
CA LEU A 9 12.01 -3.31 5.44
C LEU A 9 10.63 -3.56 6.09
N VAL A 10 10.55 -3.43 7.41
CA VAL A 10 9.28 -3.58 8.15
C VAL A 10 8.26 -2.50 7.76
N ILE A 11 8.67 -1.23 7.69
CA ILE A 11 7.78 -0.12 7.32
C ILE A 11 7.25 -0.31 5.89
N PHE A 12 8.12 -0.61 4.93
CA PHE A 12 7.69 -0.82 3.54
C PHE A 12 6.87 -2.10 3.37
N GLY A 13 7.15 -3.14 4.15
CA GLY A 13 6.31 -4.34 4.23
C GLY A 13 4.90 -4.04 4.75
N LEU A 14 4.77 -3.20 5.78
CA LEU A 14 3.48 -2.74 6.30
C LEU A 14 2.74 -1.87 5.28
N MET A 15 3.45 -0.96 4.59
CA MET A 15 2.85 -0.17 3.51
C MET A 15 2.33 -1.04 2.36
N PHE A 16 3.06 -2.09 2.00
CA PHE A 16 2.63 -3.05 0.99
C PHE A 16 1.33 -3.76 1.42
N LEU A 17 1.27 -4.26 2.66
CA LEU A 17 0.06 -4.88 3.23
C LEU A 17 -1.11 -3.90 3.26
N MET A 18 -0.87 -2.63 3.56
CA MET A 18 -1.90 -1.60 3.57
C MET A 18 -2.43 -1.32 2.14
N GLY A 19 -1.54 -1.25 1.14
CA GLY A 19 -1.92 -1.15 -0.27
C GLY A 19 -2.70 -2.37 -0.77
N LEU A 20 -2.32 -3.58 -0.32
CA LEU A 20 -3.04 -4.81 -0.59
C LEU A 20 -4.45 -4.78 0.01
N PHE A 21 -4.58 -4.35 1.26
CA PHE A 21 -5.87 -4.21 1.92
C PHE A 21 -6.79 -3.23 1.19
N MET A 22 -6.26 -2.08 0.76
CA MET A 22 -6.99 -1.11 -0.07
C MET A 22 -7.42 -1.68 -1.43
N CYS A 23 -6.69 -2.67 -1.97
CA CYS A 23 -7.03 -3.32 -3.23
C CYS A 23 -8.10 -4.41 -3.11
N ILE A 24 -8.01 -5.23 -2.05
CA ILE A 24 -8.94 -6.34 -1.80
C ILE A 24 -10.28 -5.79 -1.29
N VAL A 25 -10.23 -4.79 -0.40
CA VAL A 25 -11.42 -4.28 0.30
C VAL A 25 -11.57 -2.75 0.17
N PRO A 26 -11.59 -2.20 -1.06
CA PRO A 26 -11.60 -0.75 -1.27
C PRO A 26 -12.83 -0.06 -0.66
N LYS A 27 -13.99 -0.75 -0.61
CA LYS A 27 -15.21 -0.22 0.04
C LYS A 27 -15.04 0.02 1.55
N LEU A 28 -14.32 -0.86 2.24
CA LEU A 28 -14.07 -0.68 3.68
C LEU A 28 -13.05 0.44 3.93
N SER A 29 -12.05 0.56 3.05
CA SER A 29 -11.04 1.63 3.07
C SER A 29 -11.55 2.99 2.62
N THR A 30 -12.64 3.04 1.86
CA THR A 30 -13.30 4.29 1.46
C THR A 30 -14.07 4.86 2.65
N LYS A 31 -14.02 6.19 2.83
CA LYS A 31 -14.78 6.89 3.88
C LYS A 31 -16.26 6.49 3.80
N LYS A 32 -16.93 6.35 4.96
CA LYS A 32 -18.31 5.87 5.06
C LYS A 32 -19.28 6.58 4.12
N GLU A 33 -19.10 7.89 3.97
CA GLU A 33 -19.91 8.79 3.12
C GLU A 33 -19.80 8.49 1.62
N PHE A 34 -18.72 7.83 1.18
CA PHE A 34 -18.41 7.62 -0.24
C PHE A 34 -18.32 6.13 -0.61
N ARG A 35 -18.77 5.22 0.26
CA ARG A 35 -18.69 3.77 0.00
C ARG A 35 -19.57 3.29 -1.15
N ASP A 36 -20.64 4.03 -1.41
CA ASP A 36 -21.59 3.75 -2.49
C ASP A 36 -21.24 4.53 -3.77
N ASP A 37 -20.24 5.41 -3.73
CA ASP A 37 -19.72 6.11 -4.90
C ASP A 37 -18.69 5.20 -5.63
N PRO A 38 -19.04 4.65 -6.81
CA PRO A 38 -18.17 3.73 -7.53
C PRO A 38 -16.88 4.40 -8.04
N GLU A 39 -16.86 5.72 -8.24
CA GLU A 39 -15.65 6.42 -8.68
C GLU A 39 -14.63 6.52 -7.55
N GLN A 40 -15.09 6.83 -6.34
CA GLN A 40 -14.22 6.92 -5.17
C GLN A 40 -13.68 5.56 -4.75
N VAL A 41 -14.50 4.51 -4.78
CA VAL A 41 -14.04 3.14 -4.51
C VAL A 41 -13.00 2.69 -5.53
N LYS A 42 -13.19 3.01 -6.83
CA LYS A 42 -12.18 2.75 -7.87
C LYS A 42 -10.89 3.56 -7.64
N LYS A 43 -11.00 4.81 -7.20
CA LYS A 43 -9.85 5.66 -6.87
C LYS A 43 -9.03 5.05 -5.73
N VAL A 44 -9.67 4.64 -4.64
CA VAL A 44 -9.02 3.96 -3.51
C VAL A 44 -8.32 2.69 -3.95
N ARG A 45 -8.95 1.87 -4.80
CA ARG A 45 -8.32 0.68 -5.36
C ARG A 45 -7.07 1.02 -6.18
N ARG A 46 -7.13 2.03 -7.07
CA ARG A 46 -5.98 2.48 -7.87
C ARG A 46 -4.85 3.00 -6.98
N SER A 47 -5.17 3.78 -5.95
CA SER A 47 -4.20 4.26 -4.97
C SER A 47 -3.52 3.10 -4.23
N GLY A 48 -4.27 2.07 -3.83
CA GLY A 48 -3.72 0.85 -3.23
C GLY A 48 -2.71 0.14 -4.14
N ILE A 49 -3.00 0.05 -5.45
CA ILE A 49 -2.08 -0.54 -6.44
C ILE A 49 -0.79 0.28 -6.54
N ILE A 50 -0.88 1.61 -6.61
CA ILE A 50 0.28 2.49 -6.68
C ILE A 50 1.15 2.31 -5.42
N ILE A 51 0.54 2.28 -4.23
CA ILE A 51 1.25 2.07 -2.96
C ILE A 51 1.96 0.71 -2.95
N MET A 52 1.31 -0.35 -3.44
CA MET A 52 1.95 -1.67 -3.55
C MET A 52 3.18 -1.63 -4.46
N ILE A 53 3.06 -1.02 -5.64
CA ILE A 53 4.17 -0.92 -6.61
C ILE A 53 5.33 -0.12 -6.02
N CYS A 54 5.06 1.04 -5.41
CA CYS A 54 6.09 1.85 -4.77
C CYS A 54 6.79 1.10 -3.62
N SER A 55 6.02 0.36 -2.81
CA SER A 55 6.57 -0.41 -1.70
C SER A 55 7.48 -1.53 -2.21
N ILE A 56 7.07 -2.25 -3.26
CA ILE A 56 7.91 -3.29 -3.91
C ILE A 56 9.19 -2.67 -4.47
N LEU A 57 9.10 -1.56 -5.20
CA LEU A 57 10.28 -0.90 -5.78
C LEU A 57 11.30 -0.52 -4.72
N ILE A 58 10.87 0.03 -3.59
CA ILE A 58 11.78 0.40 -2.51
C ILE A 58 12.37 -0.83 -1.81
N ILE A 59 11.58 -1.89 -1.59
CA ILE A 59 12.09 -3.16 -1.03
C ILE A 59 13.16 -3.76 -1.93
N VAL A 60 12.93 -3.79 -3.25
CA VAL A 60 13.90 -4.26 -4.25
C VAL A 60 15.15 -3.39 -4.21
N LEU A 61 15.03 -2.06 -4.28
CA LEU A 61 16.18 -1.16 -4.19
C LEU A 61 16.96 -1.31 -2.89
N THR A 62 16.30 -1.65 -1.78
CA THR A 62 16.93 -1.86 -0.49
C THR A 62 17.65 -3.21 -0.41
N LEU A 63 17.19 -4.23 -1.14
CA LEU A 63 17.83 -5.55 -1.21
C LEU A 63 19.02 -5.59 -2.17
N PHE A 64 18.96 -4.84 -3.27
CA PHE A 64 19.99 -4.81 -4.32
C PHE A 64 21.06 -3.73 -4.13
N ARG A 65 20.99 -2.95 -3.05
CA ARG A 65 21.97 -1.91 -2.69
C ARG A 65 22.67 -2.26 -1.39
#